data_AF-A0A9R1JD67-F1
#
_entry.id   AF-A0A9R1JD67-F1
#
_cell.length_a   1.000
_cell.length_b   1.000
_cell.length_c   1.000
_cell.angle_alpha   90.00
_cell.angle_beta   90.00
_cell.angle_gamma   90.00
#
_symmetry.space_group_name_H-M   'P 1'
#
loop_
_entity.id
_entity.type
_entity.pdbx_description
1 polymer ?
#
loop_
_entity_poly.entity_id
_entity_poly.type
_entity_poly.pdbx_seq_one_letter_code
_entity_poly.pdbx_strand_id
1 'polypeptide(L)'
;MKARAEARNSLEPFALRLNKRLADHAGRSGNLLFSPLSVYVALSMAAAGAREQTLGELVDALGAPSQHDLTWYACTLAEQALADQSRTGGPCVSFACGARDGLWRLIDMIAFDPEFLRKHLPRSDVEVGDFRLPKFKVSFGMTMNGILRGMGLKEAFEPGKADLSDMTEDGARESRRLEQVVHRAIIEVNEEGTEATAATMVDTCLCTTPPPPLHADFVADHPFAFFVIEEVSGAILFAGHVLDPTIK
;
A
#
# COMPACT_ATOMS: atom_id res chain seq x y z
N MET A 1 -19.70 2.33 16.97
CA MET A 1 -19.49 3.16 15.77
C MET A 1 -18.06 3.67 15.63
N LYS A 2 -17.42 4.19 16.68
CA LYS A 2 -16.02 4.67 16.62
C LYS A 2 -14.98 3.61 16.23
N ALA A 3 -15.03 2.42 16.85
CA ALA A 3 -14.14 1.29 16.53
C ALA A 3 -14.21 0.81 15.06
N ARG A 4 -15.41 0.83 14.45
CA ARG A 4 -15.60 0.47 13.03
C ARG A 4 -15.05 1.53 12.06
N ALA A 5 -14.98 2.79 12.48
CA ALA A 5 -14.35 3.85 11.68
C ALA A 5 -12.81 3.79 11.79
N GLU A 6 -12.29 3.46 12.97
CA GLU A 6 -10.87 3.24 13.21
C GLU A 6 -10.34 2.02 12.43
N ALA A 7 -11.08 0.91 12.44
CA ALA A 7 -10.75 -0.28 11.65
C ALA A 7 -10.82 -0.04 10.13
N ARG A 8 -11.71 0.85 9.67
CA ARG A 8 -11.85 1.18 8.25
C ARG A 8 -10.62 1.86 7.63
N ASN A 9 -9.67 2.27 8.47
CA ASN A 9 -8.47 2.99 8.09
C ASN A 9 -7.19 2.31 8.61
N SER A 10 -7.22 1.03 9.03
CA SER A 10 -6.01 0.37 9.56
C SER A 10 -5.01 -0.02 8.46
N LEU A 11 -5.47 -0.21 7.21
CA LEU A 11 -4.62 -0.60 6.08
C LEU A 11 -3.60 0.49 5.72
N GLU A 12 -4.00 1.76 5.63
CA GLU A 12 -3.11 2.85 5.24
C GLU A 12 -1.93 3.02 6.23
N PRO A 13 -2.14 3.21 7.54
CA PRO A 13 -1.07 3.27 8.53
C PRO A 13 -0.18 2.01 8.52
N PHE A 14 -0.77 0.82 8.38
CA PHE A 14 0.02 -0.41 8.24
C PHE A 14 0.90 -0.38 6.98
N ALA A 15 0.35 0.00 5.84
CA ALA A 15 1.04 0.09 4.56
C ALA A 15 2.22 1.06 4.62
N LEU A 16 2.02 2.24 5.22
CA LEU A 16 3.07 3.25 5.32
C LEU A 16 4.19 2.82 6.29
N ARG A 17 3.86 2.20 7.44
CA ARG A 17 4.85 1.61 8.34
C ARG A 17 5.64 0.49 7.67
N LEU A 18 4.95 -0.40 6.95
CA LEU A 18 5.58 -1.51 6.23
C LEU A 18 6.50 -0.97 5.12
N ASN A 19 6.05 0.01 4.33
CA ASN A 19 6.86 0.67 3.30
C ASN A 19 8.17 1.22 3.88
N LYS A 20 8.11 1.90 5.03
CA LYS A 20 9.29 2.43 5.71
C LYS A 20 10.26 1.32 6.10
N ARG A 21 9.78 0.25 6.74
CA ARG A 21 10.63 -0.89 7.14
C ARG A 21 11.26 -1.59 5.94
N LEU A 22 10.50 -1.77 4.86
CA LEU A 22 11.01 -2.37 3.63
C LEU A 22 12.06 -1.48 2.97
N ALA A 23 11.83 -0.17 2.91
CA ALA A 23 12.77 0.81 2.37
C ALA A 23 14.08 0.86 3.18
N ASP A 24 13.98 0.83 4.52
CA ASP A 24 15.16 0.77 5.40
C ASP A 24 15.94 -0.54 5.25
N HIS A 25 15.25 -1.66 4.97
CA HIS A 25 15.86 -2.98 4.79
C HIS A 25 16.47 -3.20 3.42
N ALA A 26 15.79 -2.77 2.34
CA ALA A 26 16.26 -2.91 0.97
C ALA A 26 17.52 -2.07 0.70
N GLY A 27 17.79 -1.08 1.56
CA GLY A 27 18.89 -0.13 1.39
C GLY A 27 18.63 0.84 0.23
N ARG A 28 19.62 1.70 -0.05
CA ARG A 28 19.50 2.75 -1.08
C ARG A 28 19.82 2.28 -2.50
N SER A 29 19.74 0.99 -2.80
CA SER A 29 20.34 0.41 -4.00
C SER A 29 19.40 -0.38 -4.91
N GLY A 30 18.11 -0.54 -4.55
CA GLY A 30 17.16 -1.29 -5.37
C GLY A 30 15.78 -0.67 -5.42
N ASN A 31 15.04 -0.97 -6.49
CA ASN A 31 13.61 -0.63 -6.58
C ASN A 31 12.82 -1.48 -5.57
N LEU A 32 11.79 -0.89 -4.99
CA LEU A 32 10.89 -1.56 -4.06
C LEU A 32 9.49 -1.60 -4.65
N LEU A 33 8.84 -2.75 -4.51
CA LEU A 33 7.42 -2.91 -4.83
C LEU A 33 6.81 -3.94 -3.88
N PHE A 34 5.66 -3.65 -3.31
CA PHE A 34 4.87 -4.63 -2.58
C PHE A 34 3.38 -4.29 -2.64
N SER A 35 2.53 -5.25 -2.30
CA SER A 35 1.10 -5.06 -2.13
C SER A 35 0.74 -5.04 -0.64
N PRO A 36 0.50 -3.86 -0.05
CA PRO A 36 0.07 -3.76 1.34
C PRO A 36 -1.23 -4.53 1.58
N LEU A 37 -2.19 -4.43 0.66
CA LEU A 37 -3.47 -5.14 0.74
C LEU A 37 -3.27 -6.66 0.84
N SER A 38 -2.43 -7.25 -0.01
CA SER A 38 -2.17 -8.70 0.00
C SER A 38 -1.57 -9.16 1.33
N VAL A 39 -0.56 -8.43 1.85
CA VAL A 39 0.06 -8.75 3.13
C VAL A 39 -0.93 -8.58 4.29
N TYR A 40 -1.72 -7.51 4.25
CA TYR A 40 -2.72 -7.20 5.28
C TYR A 40 -3.79 -8.30 5.38
N VAL A 41 -4.37 -8.70 4.25
CA VAL A 41 -5.41 -9.75 4.20
C VAL A 41 -4.83 -11.09 4.65
N ALA A 42 -3.63 -11.45 4.21
CA ALA A 42 -2.98 -12.71 4.62
C ALA A 42 -2.75 -12.77 6.14
N LEU A 43 -2.23 -11.70 6.74
CA LEU A 43 -2.03 -11.64 8.19
C LEU A 43 -3.36 -11.56 8.96
N SER A 44 -4.40 -10.96 8.38
CA SER A 44 -5.75 -10.97 8.96
C SER A 44 -6.35 -12.38 9.01
N MET A 45 -6.11 -13.21 8.00
CA MET A 45 -6.52 -14.62 8.02
C MET A 45 -5.75 -15.41 9.09
N ALA A 46 -4.44 -15.16 9.24
CA ALA A 46 -3.68 -15.74 10.35
C ALA A 46 -4.25 -15.29 11.71
N ALA A 47 -4.62 -14.02 11.84
CA ALA A 47 -5.23 -13.48 13.05
C ALA A 47 -6.59 -14.13 13.34
N ALA A 48 -7.41 -14.42 12.33
CA ALA A 48 -8.69 -15.12 12.51
C ALA A 48 -8.52 -16.50 13.14
N GLY A 49 -7.38 -17.15 12.91
CA GLY A 49 -7.04 -18.45 13.49
C GLY A 49 -6.16 -18.40 14.75
N ALA A 50 -5.76 -17.20 15.19
CA ALA A 50 -4.84 -17.00 16.29
C ALA A 50 -5.55 -16.82 17.64
N ARG A 51 -4.83 -17.15 18.72
CA ARG A 51 -5.29 -16.91 20.10
C ARG A 51 -4.24 -16.22 20.96
N GLU A 52 -4.70 -15.76 22.12
CA GLU A 52 -3.89 -15.21 23.20
C GLU A 52 -2.89 -14.14 22.71
N GLN A 53 -1.62 -14.29 23.05
CA GLN A 53 -0.56 -13.34 22.73
C GLN A 53 -0.26 -13.28 21.23
N THR A 54 -0.39 -14.40 20.51
CA THR A 54 -0.22 -14.44 19.04
C THR A 54 -1.26 -13.57 18.34
N LEU A 55 -2.51 -13.65 18.81
CA LEU A 55 -3.59 -12.79 18.31
C LEU A 55 -3.32 -11.31 18.63
N GLY A 56 -2.89 -11.02 19.86
CA GLY A 56 -2.54 -9.66 20.27
C GLY A 56 -1.49 -9.03 19.37
N GLU A 57 -0.39 -9.73 19.10
CA GLU A 57 0.66 -9.26 18.20
C GLU A 57 0.16 -8.99 16.78
N LEU A 58 -0.70 -9.87 16.24
CA LEU A 58 -1.26 -9.73 14.89
C LEU A 58 -2.18 -8.51 14.79
N VAL A 59 -3.08 -8.34 15.75
CA VAL A 59 -4.02 -7.21 15.80
C VAL A 59 -3.28 -5.89 15.98
N ASP A 60 -2.29 -5.85 16.87
CA ASP A 60 -1.47 -4.64 17.13
C ASP A 60 -0.64 -4.25 15.90
N ALA A 61 0.02 -5.21 15.25
CA ALA A 61 0.85 -4.90 14.08
C ALA A 61 0.03 -4.40 12.89
N LEU A 62 -1.17 -4.96 12.70
CA LEU A 62 -2.13 -4.52 11.69
C LEU A 62 -2.86 -3.23 12.09
N GLY A 63 -2.75 -2.80 13.36
CA GLY A 63 -3.36 -1.58 13.87
C GLY A 63 -4.88 -1.64 13.97
N ALA A 64 -5.43 -2.84 14.16
CA ALA A 64 -6.86 -3.03 14.35
C ALA A 64 -7.23 -2.97 15.85
N PRO A 65 -8.45 -2.52 16.21
CA PRO A 65 -8.87 -2.48 17.61
C PRO A 65 -9.27 -3.85 18.18
N SER A 66 -9.66 -4.79 17.32
CA SER A 66 -10.03 -6.15 17.72
C SER A 66 -9.89 -7.12 16.55
N GLN A 67 -9.84 -8.42 16.84
CA GLN A 67 -9.88 -9.49 15.83
C GLN A 67 -11.15 -9.39 14.96
N HIS A 68 -12.30 -9.10 15.57
CA HIS A 68 -13.56 -9.00 14.84
C HIS A 68 -13.55 -7.84 13.85
N ASP A 69 -13.08 -6.67 14.29
CA ASP A 69 -12.98 -5.49 13.42
C ASP A 69 -11.95 -5.70 12.31
N LEU A 70 -10.84 -6.38 12.61
CA LEU A 70 -9.82 -6.78 11.65
C LEU A 70 -10.40 -7.68 10.55
N THR A 71 -11.04 -8.78 10.94
CA THR A 71 -11.64 -9.75 10.02
C THR A 71 -12.74 -9.10 9.19
N TRP A 72 -13.61 -8.30 9.81
CA TRP A 72 -14.66 -7.55 9.11
C TRP A 72 -14.08 -6.65 8.01
N TYR A 73 -13.06 -5.87 8.36
CA TYR A 73 -12.44 -4.94 7.41
C TYR A 73 -11.68 -5.66 6.30
N ALA A 74 -10.95 -6.74 6.62
CA ALA A 74 -10.28 -7.56 5.63
C ALA A 74 -11.27 -8.17 4.62
N CYS A 75 -12.42 -8.70 5.08
CA CYS A 75 -13.48 -9.17 4.18
C CYS A 75 -14.03 -8.03 3.31
N THR A 76 -14.30 -6.87 3.91
CA THR A 76 -14.77 -5.68 3.18
C THR A 76 -13.79 -5.28 2.08
N LEU A 77 -12.49 -5.25 2.37
CA LEU A 77 -11.45 -4.93 1.39
C LEU A 77 -11.36 -5.99 0.28
N ALA A 78 -11.45 -7.28 0.63
CA ALA A 78 -11.45 -8.36 -0.35
C ALA A 78 -12.64 -8.25 -1.32
N GLU A 79 -13.81 -7.82 -0.83
CA GLU A 79 -15.01 -7.62 -1.65
C GLU A 79 -14.93 -6.34 -2.49
N GLN A 80 -14.47 -5.24 -1.91
CA GLN A 80 -14.52 -3.91 -2.54
C GLN A 80 -13.31 -3.62 -3.42
N ALA A 81 -12.11 -3.95 -2.96
CA ALA A 81 -10.88 -3.61 -3.67
C ALA A 81 -10.56 -4.57 -4.83
N LEU A 82 -11.15 -5.77 -4.83
CA LEU A 82 -11.06 -6.73 -5.94
C LEU A 82 -12.25 -6.67 -6.90
N ALA A 83 -13.36 -6.04 -6.49
CA ALA A 83 -14.45 -5.74 -7.40
C ALA A 83 -14.15 -4.41 -8.10
N ASP A 84 -14.11 -4.41 -9.43
CA ASP A 84 -13.96 -3.18 -10.21
C ASP A 84 -15.22 -2.31 -10.07
N GLN A 85 -15.20 -1.39 -9.09
CA GLN A 85 -16.31 -0.49 -8.76
C GLN A 85 -16.01 0.96 -9.14
N SER A 86 -14.87 1.24 -9.79
CA SER A 86 -14.47 2.60 -10.17
C SER A 86 -15.35 3.14 -11.30
N ARG A 87 -15.65 4.45 -11.22
CA ARG A 87 -16.33 5.19 -12.30
C ARG A 87 -15.43 5.46 -13.50
N THR A 88 -14.11 5.38 -13.32
CA THR A 88 -13.08 5.69 -14.32
C THR A 88 -12.40 4.44 -14.90
N GLY A 89 -12.85 3.24 -14.51
CA GLY A 89 -12.41 1.98 -15.11
C GLY A 89 -11.14 1.37 -14.52
N GLY A 90 -10.75 1.74 -13.30
CA GLY A 90 -9.65 1.06 -12.60
C GLY A 90 -9.14 1.79 -11.35
N PRO A 91 -8.15 1.21 -10.65
CA PRO A 91 -7.52 1.85 -9.50
C PRO A 91 -6.71 3.09 -9.90
N CYS A 92 -6.72 4.11 -9.02
CA CYS A 92 -6.01 5.36 -9.21
C CYS A 92 -4.50 5.18 -8.93
N VAL A 93 -3.64 5.63 -9.84
CA VAL A 93 -2.18 5.58 -9.64
C VAL A 93 -1.68 6.96 -9.24
N SER A 94 -0.99 7.04 -8.12
CA SER A 94 -0.45 8.27 -7.55
C SER A 94 1.06 8.20 -7.48
N PHE A 95 1.72 9.20 -8.05
CA PHE A 95 3.18 9.32 -8.02
C PHE A 95 3.59 10.50 -7.15
N ALA A 96 4.63 10.30 -6.35
CA ALA A 96 5.24 11.33 -5.53
C ALA A 96 6.72 11.45 -5.88
N CYS A 97 7.07 12.49 -6.64
CA CYS A 97 8.43 12.88 -6.94
C CYS A 97 8.86 13.94 -5.92
N GLY A 98 9.87 13.62 -5.10
CA GLY A 98 10.46 14.58 -4.17
C GLY A 98 11.40 15.56 -4.89
N ALA A 99 12.23 16.29 -4.14
CA ALA A 99 13.43 16.88 -4.73
C ALA A 99 14.35 15.76 -5.26
N ARG A 100 15.28 16.07 -6.19
CA ARG A 100 16.15 15.08 -6.86
C ARG A 100 16.86 14.07 -5.93
N ASP A 101 17.19 14.47 -4.69
CA ASP A 101 17.81 13.59 -3.66
C ASP A 101 16.89 13.34 -2.45
N GLY A 102 15.62 13.70 -2.56
CA GLY A 102 14.66 13.80 -1.45
C GLY A 102 13.81 12.56 -1.20
N LEU A 103 13.95 11.48 -1.98
CA LEU A 103 13.07 10.29 -1.86
C LEU A 103 13.04 9.72 -0.43
N TRP A 104 14.19 9.64 0.25
CA TRP A 104 14.24 9.13 1.61
C TRP A 104 13.50 10.03 2.59
N ARG A 105 13.63 11.35 2.43
CA ARG A 105 12.87 12.34 3.20
C ARG A 105 11.38 12.24 2.90
N LEU A 106 11.01 11.98 1.65
CA LEU A 106 9.63 11.75 1.25
C LEU A 106 9.06 10.48 1.90
N ILE A 107 9.81 9.37 1.88
CA ILE A 107 9.43 8.13 2.56
C ILE A 107 9.26 8.37 4.07
N ASP A 108 10.16 9.14 4.68
CA ASP A 108 10.05 9.52 6.09
C ASP A 108 8.81 10.38 6.37
N MET A 109 8.51 11.35 5.52
CA MET A 109 7.30 12.19 5.64
C MET A 109 6.01 11.38 5.47
N ILE A 110 5.97 10.48 4.48
CA ILE A 110 4.85 9.57 4.25
C ILE A 110 4.66 8.66 5.46
N ALA A 111 5.73 8.11 6.02
CA ALA A 111 5.65 7.22 7.17
C ALA A 111 5.25 7.93 8.47
N PHE A 112 5.53 9.24 8.59
CA PHE A 112 5.25 10.03 9.77
C PHE A 112 3.81 10.55 9.83
N ASP A 113 3.19 10.84 8.70
CA ASP A 113 1.80 11.31 8.64
C ASP A 113 0.88 10.21 8.08
N PRO A 114 0.06 9.55 8.92
CA PRO A 114 -0.87 8.50 8.50
C PRO A 114 -1.97 8.97 7.55
N GLU A 115 -2.17 10.28 7.42
CA GLU A 115 -3.15 10.87 6.50
C GLU A 115 -2.45 11.51 5.28
N PHE A 116 -1.15 11.27 5.10
CA PHE A 116 -0.34 11.92 4.07
C PHE A 116 -0.98 11.76 2.68
N LEU A 117 -1.38 10.54 2.31
CA LEU A 117 -1.99 10.28 1.00
C LEU A 117 -3.30 11.05 0.90
N ARG A 118 -4.20 10.94 1.88
CA ARG A 118 -5.49 11.66 1.86
C ARG A 118 -5.37 13.19 1.78
N LYS A 119 -4.28 13.76 2.29
CA LYS A 119 -4.01 15.21 2.25
C LYS A 119 -3.40 15.67 0.92
N HIS A 120 -2.63 14.81 0.26
CA HIS A 120 -1.86 15.17 -0.94
C HIS A 120 -2.42 14.57 -2.24
N LEU A 121 -3.40 13.67 -2.16
CA LEU A 121 -4.11 13.17 -3.33
C LEU A 121 -5.04 14.26 -3.87
N PRO A 122 -4.94 14.62 -5.16
CA PRO A 122 -5.81 15.61 -5.76
C PRO A 122 -7.26 15.13 -5.71
N ARG A 123 -8.18 16.04 -5.35
CA ARG A 123 -9.63 15.77 -5.28
C ARG A 123 -10.39 16.17 -6.54
N SER A 124 -9.67 16.71 -7.51
CA SER A 124 -10.17 17.23 -8.77
C SER A 124 -9.06 17.13 -9.80
N ASP A 125 -9.44 16.98 -11.06
CA ASP A 125 -8.49 17.01 -12.17
C ASP A 125 -7.75 18.36 -12.19
N VAL A 126 -6.45 18.30 -12.46
CA VAL A 126 -5.59 19.46 -12.58
C VAL A 126 -4.88 19.35 -13.93
N GLU A 127 -4.83 20.45 -14.68
CA GLU A 127 -4.03 20.51 -15.90
C GLU A 127 -2.54 20.43 -15.53
N VAL A 128 -1.90 19.34 -15.92
CA VAL A 128 -0.46 19.14 -15.80
C VAL A 128 0.21 19.77 -17.02
N GLY A 129 1.34 20.43 -16.80
CA GLY A 129 2.18 20.95 -17.89
C GLY A 129 2.90 19.81 -18.61
N ASP A 130 4.23 19.78 -18.51
CA ASP A 130 5.04 18.68 -19.03
C ASP A 130 4.85 17.42 -18.16
N PHE A 131 4.35 16.32 -18.75
CA PHE A 131 4.19 15.03 -18.10
C PHE A 131 5.15 14.01 -18.69
N ARG A 132 6.14 13.59 -17.90
CA ARG A 132 7.12 12.56 -18.25
C ARG A 132 7.25 11.54 -17.14
N LEU A 133 6.80 10.31 -17.43
CA LEU A 133 6.96 9.14 -16.58
C LEU A 133 7.71 8.05 -17.37
N PRO A 134 8.80 7.47 -16.85
CA PRO A 134 9.52 6.41 -17.54
C PRO A 134 8.65 5.15 -17.63
N LYS A 135 8.81 4.38 -18.72
CA LYS A 135 8.35 2.99 -18.76
C LYS A 135 9.26 2.17 -17.86
N PHE A 136 8.68 1.34 -17.00
CA PHE A 136 9.47 0.47 -16.13
C PHE A 136 8.73 -0.83 -15.82
N LYS A 137 9.50 -1.84 -15.45
CA LYS A 137 8.99 -3.10 -14.92
C LYS A 137 9.79 -3.44 -13.68
N VAL A 138 9.11 -3.57 -12.55
CA VAL A 138 9.74 -3.94 -11.28
C VAL A 138 9.15 -5.26 -10.83
N SER A 139 10.01 -6.27 -10.65
CA SER A 139 9.66 -7.52 -9.98
C SER A 139 10.31 -7.56 -8.60
N PHE A 140 9.49 -7.67 -7.56
CA PHE A 140 9.97 -7.73 -6.20
C PHE A 140 9.52 -9.01 -5.50
N GLY A 141 10.42 -9.64 -4.76
CA GLY A 141 10.13 -10.83 -3.96
C GLY A 141 11.00 -10.89 -2.73
N MET A 142 10.40 -11.11 -1.56
CA MET A 142 11.15 -11.30 -0.31
C MET A 142 10.43 -12.21 0.69
N THR A 143 11.20 -12.75 1.63
CA THR A 143 10.68 -13.34 2.86
C THR A 143 10.59 -12.24 3.93
N MET A 144 9.38 -11.94 4.39
CA MET A 144 9.07 -10.81 5.26
C MET A 144 9.25 -11.09 6.76
N ASN A 145 9.64 -12.31 7.17
CA ASN A 145 9.72 -12.72 8.58
C ASN A 145 10.51 -11.71 9.45
N GLY A 146 11.69 -11.28 9.01
CA GLY A 146 12.51 -10.32 9.76
C GLY A 146 11.84 -8.95 9.93
N ILE A 147 11.17 -8.48 8.88
CA ILE A 147 10.43 -7.21 8.88
C ILE A 147 9.25 -7.29 9.85
N LEU A 148 8.43 -8.34 9.75
CA LEU A 148 7.24 -8.53 10.57
C LEU A 148 7.60 -8.72 12.06
N ARG A 149 8.70 -9.43 12.35
CA ARG A 149 9.26 -9.51 13.72
C ARG A 149 9.70 -8.15 14.25
N GLY A 150 10.29 -7.31 13.41
CA GLY A 150 10.62 -5.92 13.75
C GLY A 150 9.40 -5.00 13.91
N MET A 151 8.23 -5.41 13.41
CA MET A 151 6.95 -4.73 13.57
C MET A 151 6.14 -5.24 14.77
N GLY A 152 6.60 -6.28 15.47
CA GLY A 152 5.96 -6.78 16.70
C GLY A 152 5.44 -8.22 16.63
N LEU A 153 5.36 -8.84 15.44
CA LEU A 153 5.00 -10.26 15.31
C LEU A 153 6.19 -11.15 15.66
N LYS A 154 6.37 -11.48 16.92
CA LYS A 154 7.45 -12.35 17.39
C LYS A 154 6.93 -13.75 17.67
N GLU A 155 5.97 -13.88 18.58
CA GLU A 155 5.40 -15.16 18.99
C GLU A 155 4.74 -15.91 17.84
N ALA A 156 4.13 -15.21 16.89
CA ALA A 156 3.52 -15.83 15.71
C ALA A 156 4.50 -16.72 14.91
N PHE A 157 5.81 -16.47 15.00
CA PHE A 157 6.85 -17.24 14.32
C PHE A 157 7.65 -18.17 15.26
N GLU A 158 7.43 -18.09 16.58
CA GLU A 158 8.19 -18.85 17.56
C GLU A 158 7.61 -20.25 17.79
N PRO A 159 8.45 -21.31 17.69
CA PRO A 159 7.99 -22.66 17.95
C PRO A 159 7.58 -22.82 19.41
N GLY A 160 6.43 -23.45 19.64
CA GLY A 160 5.88 -23.72 20.97
C GLY A 160 5.25 -22.52 21.67
N LYS A 161 5.33 -21.31 21.10
CA LYS A 161 4.63 -20.11 21.60
C LYS A 161 3.50 -19.67 20.69
N ALA A 162 3.68 -19.79 19.38
CA ALA A 162 2.64 -19.46 18.43
C ALA A 162 1.37 -20.29 18.69
N ASP A 163 0.23 -19.62 18.77
CA ASP A 163 -1.07 -20.27 18.88
C ASP A 163 -1.97 -19.90 17.71
N LEU A 164 -1.95 -20.75 16.69
CA LEU A 164 -2.87 -20.74 15.54
C LEU A 164 -3.89 -21.90 15.60
N SER A 165 -4.35 -22.27 16.81
CA SER A 165 -5.21 -23.44 17.00
C SER A 165 -6.49 -23.44 16.17
N ASP A 166 -7.00 -22.26 15.81
CA ASP A 166 -8.28 -22.14 15.13
C ASP A 166 -8.14 -22.29 13.61
N MET A 167 -6.91 -22.47 13.10
CA MET A 167 -6.64 -22.82 11.71
C MET A 167 -6.57 -24.33 11.45
N THR A 168 -6.39 -25.15 12.50
CA THR A 168 -6.10 -26.59 12.35
C THR A 168 -6.91 -27.42 13.32
N GLU A 169 -7.64 -28.41 12.83
CA GLU A 169 -8.39 -29.34 13.68
C GLU A 169 -7.46 -30.32 14.43
N ASP A 170 -6.24 -30.54 13.94
CA ASP A 170 -5.30 -31.52 14.50
C ASP A 170 -4.37 -30.95 15.60
N GLY A 171 -4.18 -31.77 16.64
CA GLY A 171 -3.59 -31.43 17.95
C GLY A 171 -2.07 -31.22 18.01
N ALA A 172 -1.37 -31.15 16.88
CA ALA A 172 0.09 -30.99 16.87
C ALA A 172 0.47 -29.54 17.19
N ARG A 173 0.64 -29.23 18.48
CA ARG A 173 1.07 -27.91 18.99
C ARG A 173 2.32 -27.35 18.31
N GLU A 174 3.21 -28.20 17.80
CA GLU A 174 4.47 -27.78 17.19
C GLU A 174 4.32 -27.18 15.77
N SER A 175 3.19 -27.44 15.09
CA SER A 175 2.94 -26.97 13.71
C SER A 175 2.07 -25.71 13.63
N ARG A 176 1.70 -25.10 14.76
CA ARG A 176 0.74 -23.97 14.82
C ARG A 176 1.41 -22.59 14.76
N ARG A 177 2.45 -22.46 13.95
CA ARG A 177 3.21 -21.21 13.80
C ARG A 177 3.24 -20.75 12.35
N LEU A 178 3.49 -19.46 12.16
CA LEU A 178 3.90 -18.94 10.86
C LEU A 178 5.34 -19.38 10.59
N GLU A 179 5.53 -20.22 9.58
CA GLU A 179 6.88 -20.62 9.19
C GLU A 179 7.55 -19.53 8.35
N GLN A 180 6.88 -19.10 7.28
CA GLN A 180 7.38 -18.10 6.35
C GLN A 180 6.23 -17.25 5.80
N VAL A 181 6.49 -15.95 5.71
CA VAL A 181 5.66 -15.02 4.95
C VAL A 181 6.47 -14.59 3.73
N VAL A 182 6.11 -15.11 2.57
CA VAL A 182 6.75 -14.75 1.30
C VAL A 182 5.81 -13.84 0.54
N HIS A 183 6.33 -12.69 0.12
CA HIS A 183 5.59 -11.73 -0.69
C HIS A 183 6.28 -11.53 -2.02
N ARG A 184 5.49 -11.56 -3.10
CA ARG A 184 5.96 -11.26 -4.45
C ARG A 184 4.96 -10.33 -5.14
N ALA A 185 5.49 -9.30 -5.79
CA ALA A 185 4.71 -8.35 -6.56
C ALA A 185 5.45 -8.02 -7.85
N ILE A 186 4.69 -7.75 -8.91
CA ILE A 186 5.22 -7.32 -10.20
C ILE A 186 4.35 -6.16 -10.65
N ILE A 187 4.99 -5.08 -11.09
CA ILE A 187 4.32 -3.96 -11.75
C ILE A 187 5.02 -3.71 -13.07
N GLU A 188 4.23 -3.44 -14.10
CA GLU A 188 4.70 -3.03 -15.41
C GLU A 188 3.93 -1.78 -15.80
N VAL A 189 4.67 -0.69 -16.01
CA VAL A 189 4.13 0.58 -16.48
C VAL A 189 4.59 0.78 -17.92
N ASN A 190 3.63 0.74 -18.82
CA ASN A 190 3.80 0.99 -20.25
C ASN A 190 2.66 1.90 -20.75
N GLU A 191 2.72 2.33 -22.01
CA GLU A 191 1.71 3.22 -22.60
C GLU A 191 0.36 2.52 -22.86
N GLU A 192 0.34 1.19 -22.92
CA GLU A 192 -0.87 0.40 -23.20
C GLU A 192 -1.66 0.05 -21.94
N GLY A 193 -0.98 -0.03 -20.79
CA GLY A 193 -1.50 -0.49 -19.50
C GLY A 193 -2.28 0.55 -18.70
N THR A 194 -2.61 1.69 -19.31
CA THR A 194 -3.57 2.66 -18.81
C THR A 194 -4.37 3.10 -20.03
N GLU A 195 -5.53 2.51 -20.26
CA GLU A 195 -6.42 2.79 -21.39
C GLU A 195 -6.90 4.26 -21.30
N ALA A 196 -6.07 5.19 -21.75
CA ALA A 196 -6.33 6.61 -21.75
C ALA A 196 -7.25 6.94 -22.93
N THR A 197 -8.56 6.84 -22.74
CA THR A 197 -9.56 7.47 -23.62
C THR A 197 -10.26 8.59 -22.87
N ALA A 198 -9.59 9.74 -22.72
CA ALA A 198 -10.23 10.97 -22.29
C ALA A 198 -10.50 11.85 -23.52
N ALA A 199 -11.74 11.81 -24.01
CA ALA A 199 -12.26 12.80 -24.96
C ALA A 199 -13.27 13.68 -24.21
N THR A 200 -12.95 14.95 -24.00
CA THR A 200 -13.98 15.93 -23.63
C THR A 200 -13.65 17.29 -24.24
N MET A 201 -14.44 17.65 -25.26
CA MET A 201 -14.55 18.99 -25.82
C MET A 201 -15.65 19.73 -25.05
N VAL A 202 -15.36 20.90 -24.50
CA VAL A 202 -16.38 21.95 -24.28
C VAL A 202 -15.75 23.31 -24.50
N ASP A 203 -16.19 23.98 -25.57
CA ASP A 203 -16.04 25.43 -25.75
C ASP A 203 -17.12 26.13 -24.92
N THR A 204 -16.71 27.05 -24.04
CA THR A 204 -17.56 28.17 -23.63
C THR A 204 -16.69 29.25 -22.97
N CYS A 205 -16.48 30.32 -23.74
CA CYS A 205 -15.88 31.56 -23.30
C CYS A 205 -16.78 32.29 -22.29
N LEU A 206 -16.22 32.76 -21.16
CA LEU A 206 -16.65 33.98 -20.46
C LEU A 206 -15.57 34.44 -19.46
N CYS A 207 -15.11 35.67 -19.66
CA CYS A 207 -14.01 36.31 -18.97
C CYS A 207 -14.27 36.53 -17.47
N THR A 208 -13.43 35.93 -16.62
CA THR A 208 -12.89 36.51 -15.36
C THR A 208 -11.47 35.99 -15.24
N THR A 209 -10.46 36.84 -15.03
CA THR A 209 -9.06 36.39 -14.95
C THR A 209 -8.88 35.45 -13.75
N PRO A 210 -8.65 34.15 -13.95
CA PRO A 210 -8.34 33.22 -12.87
C PRO A 210 -6.92 33.52 -12.37
N PRO A 211 -6.56 33.17 -11.11
CA PRO A 211 -5.15 33.09 -10.74
C PRO A 211 -4.42 32.22 -11.79
N PRO A 212 -3.16 32.58 -12.18
CA PRO A 212 -2.45 31.84 -13.21
C PRO A 212 -2.52 30.34 -12.89
N PRO A 213 -2.99 29.50 -13.83
CA PRO A 213 -3.08 28.07 -13.60
C PRO A 213 -1.71 27.59 -13.12
N LEU A 214 -1.71 26.89 -11.99
CA LEU A 214 -0.51 26.32 -11.43
C LEU A 214 -0.09 25.19 -12.39
N HIS A 215 0.70 25.53 -13.41
CA HIS A 215 1.29 24.57 -14.31
C HIS A 215 2.36 23.81 -13.51
N ALA A 216 1.94 22.75 -12.84
CA ALA A 216 2.85 21.81 -12.23
C ALA A 216 3.31 20.85 -13.34
N ASP A 217 4.57 20.95 -13.74
CA ASP A 217 5.20 19.92 -14.55
C ASP A 217 5.43 18.68 -13.66
N PHE A 218 5.09 17.51 -14.18
CA PHE A 218 5.40 16.22 -13.55
C PHE A 218 6.46 15.50 -14.39
N VAL A 219 7.72 15.63 -13.99
CA VAL A 219 8.85 15.01 -14.68
C VAL A 219 9.57 14.07 -13.70
N ALA A 220 9.34 12.77 -13.86
CA ALA A 220 9.98 11.72 -13.07
C ALA A 220 11.36 11.33 -13.66
N ASP A 221 12.28 12.30 -13.74
CA ASP A 221 13.67 12.12 -14.22
C ASP A 221 14.66 11.71 -13.10
N HIS A 222 14.16 11.40 -11.92
CA HIS A 222 14.92 11.08 -10.71
C HIS A 222 14.09 10.14 -9.79
N PRO A 223 14.68 9.56 -8.72
CA PRO A 223 13.99 8.59 -7.88
C PRO A 223 12.63 9.07 -7.33
N PHE A 224 11.61 8.23 -7.46
CA PHE A 224 10.23 8.58 -7.09
C PHE A 224 9.53 7.44 -6.34
N ALA A 225 8.54 7.80 -5.53
CA ALA A 225 7.63 6.86 -4.90
C ALA A 225 6.31 6.78 -5.69
N PHE A 226 5.63 5.65 -5.62
CA PHE A 226 4.31 5.47 -6.23
C PHE A 226 3.40 4.62 -5.35
N PHE A 227 2.10 4.86 -5.51
CA PHE A 227 1.01 4.15 -4.86
C PHE A 227 -0.07 3.87 -5.88
N VAL A 228 -0.58 2.64 -5.88
CA VAL A 228 -1.79 2.27 -6.62
C VAL A 228 -2.90 2.12 -5.59
N ILE A 229 -3.93 2.94 -5.70
CA ILE A 229 -4.97 3.10 -4.69
C ILE A 229 -6.31 2.83 -5.37
N GLU A 230 -7.12 1.93 -4.81
CA GLU A 230 -8.48 1.74 -5.29
C GLU A 230 -9.35 2.94 -4.86
N GLU A 231 -10.07 3.52 -5.81
CA GLU A 231 -10.71 4.83 -5.68
C GLU A 231 -11.85 4.86 -4.64
N VAL A 232 -12.64 3.79 -4.55
CA VAL A 232 -13.86 3.75 -3.72
C VAL A 232 -13.54 3.44 -2.27
N SER A 233 -12.74 2.40 -2.04
CA SER A 233 -12.35 1.92 -0.71
C SER A 233 -11.14 2.67 -0.14
N GLY A 234 -10.35 3.34 -0.99
CA GLY A 234 -9.07 3.94 -0.63
C GLY A 234 -7.98 2.90 -0.32
N ALA A 235 -8.19 1.63 -0.68
CA ALA A 235 -7.23 0.57 -0.39
C ALA A 235 -5.94 0.73 -1.20
N ILE A 236 -4.80 0.66 -0.52
CA ILE A 236 -3.49 0.70 -1.19
C ILE A 236 -3.18 -0.69 -1.75
N LEU A 237 -3.41 -0.86 -3.05
CA LEU A 237 -3.17 -2.10 -3.79
C LEU A 237 -1.68 -2.37 -3.94
N PHE A 238 -0.90 -1.35 -4.31
CA PHE A 238 0.55 -1.43 -4.46
C PHE A 238 1.21 -0.17 -3.91
N ALA A 239 2.39 -0.34 -3.34
CA ALA A 239 3.26 0.74 -2.91
C ALA A 239 4.71 0.42 -3.27
N GLY A 240 5.48 1.43 -3.62
CA GLY A 240 6.87 1.21 -4.01
C GLY A 240 7.64 2.49 -4.28
N HIS A 241 8.90 2.30 -4.61
CA HIS A 241 9.76 3.36 -5.12
C HIS A 241 10.67 2.84 -6.23
N VAL A 242 10.97 3.71 -7.18
CA VAL A 242 11.88 3.46 -8.28
C VAL A 242 13.10 4.35 -8.09
N LEU A 243 14.27 3.73 -7.92
CA LEU A 243 15.56 4.40 -7.91
C LEU A 243 16.15 4.46 -9.32
N ASP A 244 15.99 3.38 -10.08
CA ASP A 244 16.45 3.26 -11.45
C ASP A 244 15.44 2.45 -12.27
N PRO A 245 14.74 3.06 -13.24
CA PRO A 245 13.72 2.39 -14.05
C PRO A 245 14.30 1.34 -15.02
N THR A 246 15.62 1.29 -15.20
CA THR A 246 16.30 0.32 -16.07
C THR A 246 16.54 -1.03 -15.38
N ILE A 247 16.46 -1.07 -14.04
CA ILE A 247 16.59 -2.29 -13.24
C ILE A 247 15.26 -3.06 -13.27
N LYS A 248 15.32 -4.34 -13.67
CA LYS A 248 14.17 -5.24 -13.80
C LYS A 248 13.95 -6.12 -12.57
#